data_AF-A0A3A8PLB3-F1
#
_entry.id   AF-A0A3A8PLB3-F1
#
_cell.length_a   1.000
_cell.length_b   1.000
_cell.length_c   1.000
_cell.angle_alpha   90.00
_cell.angle_beta   90.00
_cell.angle_gamma   90.00
#
_symmetry.space_group_name_H-M   'P 1'
#
loop_
_entity.id
_entity.type
_entity.pdbx_description
1 polymer ?
#
loop_
_entity_poly.entity_id
_entity_poly.type
_entity_poly.pdbx_seq_one_letter_code
_entity_poly.pdbx_strand_id
1 'polypeptide(L)'
;MRRWVPGLLLSLSLLTTACGGAGTPVRPSLTSRQALTSSPEVVEFESPAVRLELFRDIARQSEQEAGQSAQGVALFPIIQGNEFVAAPGFESRADLLQPPDAGSGLQFVFDGRAAERWPEDRRESLQGLSEREAAELVARTLLALWDIHPEGVVQVDRAAGAPYAVAYVDGILRINPAFLYLASAYGPASMAAGLQ
;
A
#
# COMPACT_ATOMS: atom_id res chain seq x y z
N MET A 1 -35.48 -59.48 31.36
CA MET A 1 -34.90 -60.53 30.49
C MET A 1 -34.75 -59.92 29.09
N ARG A 2 -33.63 -59.28 28.78
CA ARG A 2 -32.49 -59.82 28.00
C ARG A 2 -32.92 -60.42 26.65
N ARG A 3 -32.77 -59.66 25.56
CA ARG A 3 -32.26 -60.07 24.22
C ARG A 3 -32.38 -58.91 23.21
N TRP A 4 -31.27 -58.24 22.90
CA TRP A 4 -30.39 -58.44 21.72
C TRP A 4 -30.87 -57.62 20.50
N VAL A 5 -30.24 -56.46 20.27
CA VAL A 5 -30.33 -55.68 19.04
C VAL A 5 -29.21 -56.16 18.11
N PRO A 6 -29.49 -56.53 16.84
CA PRO A 6 -28.46 -56.97 15.91
C PRO A 6 -27.64 -55.77 15.42
N GLY A 7 -26.33 -56.00 15.33
CA GLY A 7 -25.34 -55.02 14.91
C GLY A 7 -25.54 -54.52 13.49
N LEU A 8 -25.46 -53.20 13.34
CA LEU A 8 -25.31 -52.53 12.05
C LEU A 8 -23.83 -52.63 11.67
N LEU A 9 -23.49 -53.56 10.77
CA LEU A 9 -22.19 -53.61 10.11
C LEU A 9 -22.10 -52.43 9.15
N LEU A 10 -21.48 -51.33 9.58
CA LEU A 10 -21.00 -50.28 8.68
C LEU A 10 -19.79 -50.85 7.93
N SER A 11 -20.05 -51.24 6.68
CA SER A 11 -19.06 -51.61 5.68
C SER A 11 -18.06 -50.47 5.47
N LEU A 12 -16.83 -50.72 5.93
CA LEU A 12 -15.64 -49.92 5.69
C LEU A 12 -15.16 -50.17 4.26
N SER A 13 -15.55 -49.31 3.32
CA SER A 13 -14.98 -49.31 1.96
C SER A 13 -13.77 -48.38 1.93
N LEU A 14 -12.62 -48.95 2.26
CA LEU A 14 -11.31 -48.37 2.02
C LEU A 14 -10.86 -48.71 0.58
N LEU A 15 -10.24 -47.71 -0.06
CA LEU A 15 -9.33 -47.75 -1.21
C LEU A 15 -9.97 -47.64 -2.61
N THR A 16 -9.68 -46.53 -3.30
CA THR A 16 -8.76 -46.54 -4.45
C THR A 16 -8.17 -45.15 -4.71
N THR A 17 -6.84 -45.07 -4.55
CA THR A 17 -5.89 -44.21 -5.25
C THR A 17 -6.41 -43.38 -6.43
N ALA A 18 -6.30 -42.05 -6.31
CA ALA A 18 -6.10 -41.15 -7.43
C ALA A 18 -4.80 -40.35 -7.18
N CYS A 19 -3.72 -40.81 -7.78
CA CYS A 19 -2.54 -39.99 -8.08
C CYS A 19 -2.90 -39.09 -9.26
N GLY A 20 -2.70 -37.77 -9.13
CA GLY A 20 -2.74 -36.88 -10.30
C GLY A 20 -3.12 -35.45 -9.94
N GLY A 21 -2.13 -34.65 -9.55
CA GLY A 21 -2.19 -33.19 -9.61
C GLY A 21 -3.19 -32.54 -8.69
N ALA A 22 -2.91 -32.54 -7.37
CA ALA A 22 -3.44 -31.49 -6.53
C ALA A 22 -2.85 -30.17 -7.05
N GLY A 23 -3.60 -29.46 -7.90
CA GLY A 23 -3.33 -28.08 -8.23
C GLY A 23 -3.16 -27.36 -6.90
N THR A 24 -1.96 -26.83 -6.65
CA THR A 24 -1.71 -25.94 -5.53
C THR A 24 -2.87 -24.94 -5.47
N PRO A 25 -3.57 -24.78 -4.34
CA PRO A 25 -4.63 -23.80 -4.25
C PRO A 25 -4.06 -22.46 -4.71
N VAL A 26 -4.57 -21.95 -5.83
CA VAL A 26 -4.18 -20.64 -6.36
C VAL A 26 -4.63 -19.65 -5.30
N ARG A 27 -3.68 -19.16 -4.51
CA ARG A 27 -3.96 -18.10 -3.55
C ARG A 27 -4.48 -16.92 -4.38
N PRO A 28 -5.66 -16.35 -4.07
CA PRO A 28 -6.14 -15.19 -4.80
C PRO A 28 -5.06 -14.11 -4.71
N SER A 29 -4.71 -13.52 -5.85
CA SER A 29 -3.75 -12.42 -5.92
C SER A 29 -4.26 -11.27 -5.06
N LEU A 30 -3.39 -10.73 -4.20
CA LEU A 30 -3.69 -9.56 -3.39
C LEU A 30 -4.14 -8.42 -4.32
N THR A 31 -5.23 -7.73 -3.98
CA THR A 31 -5.64 -6.52 -4.70
C THR A 31 -5.02 -5.27 -4.07
N SER A 32 -4.90 -4.17 -4.79
CA SER A 32 -4.34 -2.90 -4.25
C SER A 32 -5.07 -2.43 -2.98
N ARG A 33 -6.40 -2.54 -2.95
CA ARG A 33 -7.21 -2.17 -1.78
C ARG A 33 -6.99 -3.11 -0.60
N GLN A 34 -6.82 -4.41 -0.86
CA GLN A 34 -6.44 -5.38 0.18
C GLN A 34 -5.02 -5.11 0.69
N ALA A 35 -4.07 -4.76 -0.18
CA ALA A 35 -2.72 -4.40 0.23
C ALA A 35 -2.70 -3.17 1.16
N LEU A 36 -3.48 -2.13 0.84
CA LEU A 36 -3.58 -0.93 1.68
C LEU A 36 -4.23 -1.20 3.05
N THR A 37 -5.17 -2.13 3.12
CA THR A 37 -5.86 -2.46 4.38
C THR A 37 -5.16 -3.58 5.17
N SER A 38 -4.15 -4.24 4.58
CA SER A 38 -3.29 -5.20 5.26
C SER A 38 -2.22 -4.53 6.13
N SER A 39 -1.54 -5.32 6.98
CA SER A 39 -0.38 -4.80 7.70
C SER A 39 0.77 -4.49 6.73
N PRO A 40 1.56 -3.45 6.97
CA PRO A 40 2.67 -3.08 6.09
C PRO A 40 3.69 -4.21 5.93
N GLU A 41 3.88 -5.04 6.97
CA GLU A 41 4.79 -6.18 6.94
C GLU A 41 4.33 -7.24 5.92
N VAL A 42 3.01 -7.45 5.78
CA VAL A 42 2.49 -8.38 4.75
C VAL A 42 2.90 -7.91 3.36
N VAL A 43 2.79 -6.60 3.09
CA VAL A 43 3.17 -6.02 1.80
C VAL A 43 4.68 -6.01 1.62
N GLU A 44 5.45 -5.73 2.67
CA GLU A 44 6.92 -5.74 2.65
C GLU A 44 7.49 -7.06 2.12
N PHE A 45 6.92 -8.19 2.55
CA PHE A 45 7.38 -9.52 2.18
C PHE A 45 6.82 -10.03 0.84
N GLU A 46 5.96 -9.27 0.16
CA GLU A 46 5.56 -9.59 -1.21
C GLU A 46 6.74 -9.42 -2.18
N SER A 47 6.74 -10.26 -3.22
CA SER A 47 7.78 -10.18 -4.26
C SER A 47 7.81 -8.77 -4.90
N PRO A 48 8.99 -8.29 -5.34
CA PRO A 48 9.09 -6.99 -6.01
C PRO A 48 8.16 -6.84 -7.21
N ALA A 49 7.97 -7.92 -7.99
CA ALA A 49 7.04 -7.93 -9.12
C ALA A 49 5.58 -7.71 -8.69
N VAL A 50 5.13 -8.38 -7.62
CA VAL A 50 3.77 -8.18 -7.08
C VAL A 50 3.60 -6.75 -6.56
N ARG A 51 4.56 -6.24 -5.79
CA ARG A 51 4.50 -4.86 -5.29
C ARG A 51 4.46 -3.83 -6.42
N LEU A 52 5.22 -4.05 -7.49
CA LEU A 52 5.22 -3.19 -8.67
C LEU A 52 3.88 -3.21 -9.40
N GLU A 53 3.28 -4.38 -9.63
CA GLU A 53 1.96 -4.46 -10.26
C GLU A 53 0.89 -3.77 -9.40
N LEU A 54 0.91 -4.00 -8.09
CA LEU A 54 0.01 -3.33 -7.15
C LEU A 54 0.17 -1.79 -7.17
N PHE A 55 1.41 -1.29 -7.28
CA PHE A 55 1.68 0.13 -7.43
C PHE A 55 1.13 0.68 -8.74
N ARG A 56 1.35 -0.02 -9.86
CA ARG A 56 0.79 0.35 -11.17
C ARG A 56 -0.74 0.39 -11.14
N ASP A 57 -1.36 -0.55 -10.46
CA ASP A 57 -2.81 -0.60 -10.26
C ASP A 57 -3.33 0.61 -9.46
N ILE A 58 -2.61 1.02 -8.40
CA ILE A 58 -2.90 2.24 -7.62
C ILE A 58 -2.78 3.49 -8.50
N ALA A 59 -1.71 3.59 -9.30
CA ALA A 59 -1.51 4.72 -10.20
C ALA A 59 -2.65 4.83 -11.24
N ARG A 60 -3.05 3.72 -11.86
CA ARG A 60 -4.19 3.68 -12.80
C ARG A 60 -5.50 4.09 -12.14
N GLN A 61 -5.76 3.64 -10.91
CA GLN A 61 -6.96 4.05 -10.16
C GLN A 61 -6.90 5.54 -9.78
N SER A 62 -5.72 6.05 -9.41
CA SER A 62 -5.51 7.48 -9.11
C SER A 62 -5.87 8.37 -10.30
N GLU A 63 -5.41 8.02 -11.51
CA GLU A 63 -5.77 8.73 -12.74
C GLU A 63 -7.27 8.69 -13.04
N GLN A 64 -7.93 7.55 -12.77
CA GLN A 64 -9.38 7.42 -12.97
C GLN A 64 -10.19 8.25 -11.98
N GLU A 65 -9.76 8.28 -10.71
CA GLU A 65 -10.45 8.98 -9.62
C GLU A 65 -10.21 10.51 -9.67
N ALA A 66 -9.15 10.98 -10.32
CA ALA A 66 -8.69 12.37 -10.29
C ALA A 66 -9.81 13.42 -10.50
N GLY A 67 -9.90 14.38 -9.57
CA GLY A 67 -10.89 15.47 -9.59
C GLY A 67 -12.33 15.05 -9.25
N GLN A 68 -12.60 13.75 -9.07
CA GLN A 68 -13.90 13.29 -8.59
C GLN A 68 -14.07 13.58 -7.09
N SER A 69 -15.32 13.58 -6.62
CA SER A 69 -15.61 13.73 -5.19
C SER A 69 -14.97 12.58 -4.38
N ALA A 70 -14.20 12.92 -3.35
CA ALA A 70 -13.55 11.95 -2.48
C ALA A 70 -14.47 11.37 -1.39
N GLN A 71 -15.78 11.64 -1.45
CA GLN A 71 -16.77 11.07 -0.52
C GLN A 71 -16.83 9.53 -0.60
N GLY A 72 -16.45 8.95 -1.75
CA GLY A 72 -16.28 7.52 -1.93
C GLY A 72 -14.79 7.14 -1.94
N VAL A 73 -14.28 6.60 -0.83
CA VAL A 73 -12.99 5.90 -0.64
C VAL A 73 -11.88 6.21 -1.68
N ALA A 74 -11.60 7.48 -1.96
CA ALA A 74 -10.55 7.83 -2.93
C ALA A 74 -9.19 7.32 -2.43
N LEU A 75 -8.30 6.96 -3.35
CA LEU A 75 -6.94 6.55 -3.00
C LEU A 75 -6.11 7.72 -2.49
N PHE A 76 -6.35 8.90 -3.05
CA PHE A 76 -5.61 10.12 -2.74
C PHE A 76 -6.56 11.29 -2.41
N PRO A 77 -7.30 11.25 -1.30
CA PRO A 77 -8.24 12.32 -0.98
C PRO A 77 -7.50 13.57 -0.50
N ILE A 78 -7.86 14.73 -1.07
CA ILE A 78 -7.30 16.03 -0.73
C ILE A 78 -8.40 17.09 -0.51
N ILE A 79 -8.08 18.13 0.25
CA ILE A 79 -8.86 19.37 0.24
C ILE A 79 -8.28 20.32 -0.80
N GLN A 80 -9.05 20.65 -1.83
CA GLN A 80 -8.70 21.64 -2.85
C GLN A 80 -9.81 22.68 -2.94
N GLY A 81 -9.49 23.97 -2.75
CA GLY A 81 -10.49 25.04 -2.88
C GLY A 81 -11.73 24.87 -1.99
N ASN A 82 -11.56 24.28 -0.80
CA ASN A 82 -12.63 23.95 0.16
C ASN A 82 -13.54 22.77 -0.25
N GLU A 83 -13.17 22.03 -1.29
CA GLU A 83 -13.83 20.80 -1.71
C GLU A 83 -12.98 19.57 -1.35
N PHE A 84 -13.66 18.47 -1.01
CA PHE A 84 -13.02 17.19 -0.74
C PHE A 84 -13.07 16.31 -1.99
N VAL A 85 -11.93 16.23 -2.68
CA VAL A 85 -11.79 15.61 -4.01
C VAL A 85 -10.63 14.63 -4.04
N ALA A 86 -10.63 13.72 -5.01
CA ALA A 86 -9.46 12.91 -5.30
C ALA A 86 -8.39 13.78 -5.99
N ALA A 87 -7.16 13.65 -5.54
CA ALA A 87 -6.02 14.39 -6.06
C ALA A 87 -5.78 14.13 -7.55
N PRO A 88 -5.02 15.01 -8.23
CA PRO A 88 -4.48 14.70 -9.54
C PRO A 88 -3.77 13.34 -9.55
N GLY A 89 -4.02 12.56 -10.59
CA GLY A 89 -3.37 11.26 -10.80
C GLY A 89 -1.87 11.39 -11.07
N PHE A 90 -1.16 10.28 -10.99
CA PHE A 90 0.26 10.20 -11.37
C PHE A 90 0.51 8.96 -12.23
N GLU A 91 1.52 9.05 -13.09
CA GLU A 91 1.86 7.98 -14.01
C GLU A 91 2.34 6.73 -13.28
N SER A 92 2.00 5.54 -13.80
CA SER A 92 2.46 4.24 -13.26
C SER A 92 3.98 4.02 -13.25
N ARG A 93 4.72 4.94 -13.87
CA ARG A 93 6.19 4.98 -13.96
C ARG A 93 6.80 6.14 -13.16
N ALA A 94 6.01 6.81 -12.31
CA ALA A 94 6.51 7.84 -11.44
C ALA A 94 7.38 7.22 -10.34
N ASP A 95 8.59 7.73 -10.17
CA ASP A 95 9.42 7.40 -9.00
C ASP A 95 9.04 8.35 -7.85
N LEU A 96 8.24 7.85 -6.92
CA LEU A 96 7.78 8.65 -5.78
C LEU A 96 8.86 8.86 -4.71
N LEU A 97 9.96 8.10 -4.76
CA LEU A 97 11.10 8.25 -3.85
C LEU A 97 12.13 9.27 -4.36
N GLN A 98 11.94 9.81 -5.56
CA GLN A 98 12.81 10.83 -6.13
C GLN A 98 12.07 12.17 -6.29
N PRO A 99 12.05 13.03 -5.26
CA PRO A 99 11.31 14.28 -5.33
C PRO A 99 11.87 15.21 -6.42
N PRO A 100 11.00 15.91 -7.18
CA PRO A 100 11.42 16.78 -8.27
C PRO A 100 12.15 18.03 -7.79
N ASP A 101 11.92 18.46 -6.54
CA ASP A 101 12.57 19.61 -5.93
C ASP A 101 13.23 19.22 -4.59
N ALA A 102 14.48 18.76 -4.67
CA ALA A 102 15.32 18.48 -3.50
C ALA A 102 15.75 19.75 -2.74
N GLY A 103 15.46 20.96 -3.26
CA GLY A 103 15.85 22.25 -2.69
C GLY A 103 14.69 23.05 -2.09
N SER A 104 13.46 22.55 -2.12
CA SER A 104 12.29 23.28 -1.64
C SER A 104 12.35 23.50 -0.13
N GLY A 105 11.92 24.67 0.33
CA GLY A 105 11.85 25.05 1.75
C GLY A 105 10.77 24.30 2.56
N LEU A 106 10.16 23.25 1.98
CA LEU A 106 9.11 22.46 2.60
C LEU A 106 9.65 21.70 3.82
N GLN A 107 8.97 21.89 4.95
CA GLN A 107 9.32 21.27 6.22
C GLN A 107 8.24 20.27 6.64
N PHE A 108 8.68 19.11 7.13
CA PHE A 108 7.79 18.07 7.64
C PHE A 108 8.03 17.80 9.11
N VAL A 109 6.96 17.47 9.82
CA VAL A 109 7.01 16.99 11.21
C VAL A 109 6.31 15.64 11.28
N PHE A 110 7.02 14.65 11.81
CA PHE A 110 6.56 13.25 11.91
C PHE A 110 6.05 12.89 13.32
N ASP A 111 6.19 13.79 14.29
CA ASP A 111 5.84 13.58 15.70
C ASP A 111 4.41 14.04 16.02
N GLY A 112 3.42 13.43 15.36
CA GLY A 112 2.01 13.66 15.67
C GLY A 112 1.63 13.04 17.02
N ARG A 113 1.15 13.84 17.99
CA ARG A 113 0.80 13.37 19.35
C ARG A 113 -0.24 12.22 19.40
N ALA A 114 -1.01 12.04 18.33
CA ALA A 114 -2.05 11.01 18.21
C ALA A 114 -1.76 9.97 17.12
N ALA A 115 -0.64 10.10 16.40
CA ALA A 115 -0.29 9.24 15.27
C ALA A 115 0.62 8.09 15.72
N GLU A 116 0.59 6.99 14.98
CA GLU A 116 1.55 5.92 15.16
C GLU A 116 2.96 6.40 14.85
N ARG A 117 3.94 5.93 15.64
CA ARG A 117 5.34 6.28 15.43
C ARG A 117 5.84 5.70 14.11
N TRP A 118 6.58 6.50 13.37
CA TRP A 118 7.32 6.05 12.19
C TRP A 118 8.52 5.17 12.56
N PRO A 119 8.64 3.95 12.01
CA PRO A 119 9.85 3.15 12.12
C PRO A 119 11.06 3.84 11.50
N GLU A 120 12.18 3.84 12.23
CA GLU A 120 13.45 4.47 11.82
C GLU A 120 14.48 3.43 11.31
N ASP A 121 14.18 2.14 11.46
CA ASP A 121 15.05 1.08 10.98
C ASP A 121 15.07 1.06 9.44
N ARG A 122 16.27 1.04 8.87
CA ARG A 122 16.46 0.96 7.42
C ARG A 122 16.06 -0.41 6.90
N ARG A 123 15.35 -0.43 5.77
CA ARG A 123 14.84 -1.66 5.16
C ARG A 123 15.29 -1.79 3.71
N GLU A 124 15.73 -2.98 3.34
CA GLU A 124 16.10 -3.28 1.94
C GLU A 124 14.90 -3.15 1.00
N SER A 125 13.72 -3.53 1.47
CA SER A 125 12.42 -3.40 0.78
C SER A 125 12.05 -1.94 0.47
N LEU A 126 12.67 -0.97 1.15
CA LEU A 126 12.58 0.47 0.93
C LEU A 126 13.88 1.06 0.36
N GLN A 127 14.67 0.26 -0.37
CA GLN A 127 15.92 0.71 -1.00
C GLN A 127 16.97 1.24 0.00
N GLY A 128 16.97 0.71 1.23
CA GLY A 128 17.89 1.10 2.30
C GLY A 128 17.47 2.34 3.09
N LEU A 129 16.24 2.83 2.86
CA LEU A 129 15.59 3.90 3.62
C LEU A 129 14.83 3.33 4.83
N SER A 130 14.58 4.18 5.84
CA SER A 130 13.54 3.91 6.84
C SER A 130 12.14 4.24 6.32
N GLU A 131 11.08 3.78 6.99
CA GLU A 131 9.71 4.19 6.66
C GLU A 131 9.55 5.71 6.76
N ARG A 132 10.18 6.36 7.76
CA ARG A 132 10.15 7.81 7.91
C ARG A 132 10.82 8.52 6.71
N GLU A 133 12.00 8.07 6.32
CA GLU A 133 12.74 8.64 5.17
C GLU A 133 11.93 8.47 3.88
N ALA A 134 11.37 7.28 3.63
CA ALA A 134 10.53 7.01 2.48
C ALA A 134 9.25 7.87 2.48
N ALA A 135 8.61 8.02 3.65
CA ALA A 135 7.44 8.87 3.83
C ALA A 135 7.71 10.33 3.49
N GLU A 136 8.88 10.86 3.87
CA GLU A 136 9.28 12.22 3.51
C GLU A 136 9.41 12.40 2.00
N LEU A 137 10.08 11.47 1.32
CA LEU A 137 10.29 11.54 -0.12
C LEU A 137 8.97 11.42 -0.88
N VAL A 138 8.11 10.47 -0.49
CA VAL A 138 6.77 10.32 -1.07
C VAL A 138 5.92 11.57 -0.84
N ALA A 139 5.94 12.14 0.38
CA ALA A 139 5.20 13.37 0.69
C ALA A 139 5.64 14.54 -0.20
N ARG A 140 6.95 14.75 -0.36
CA ARG A 140 7.51 15.80 -1.23
C ARG A 140 7.06 15.60 -2.68
N THR A 141 7.20 14.39 -3.20
CA THR A 141 6.86 14.08 -4.59
C THR A 141 5.37 14.26 -4.84
N LEU A 142 4.50 13.76 -3.97
CA LEU A 142 3.05 13.87 -4.14
C LEU A 142 2.56 15.32 -4.03
N LEU A 143 3.05 16.10 -3.05
CA LEU A 143 2.68 17.51 -2.94
C LEU A 143 3.06 18.30 -4.20
N ALA A 144 4.24 18.03 -4.76
CA ALA A 144 4.66 18.63 -6.03
C ALA A 144 3.77 18.19 -7.20
N LEU A 145 3.44 16.89 -7.30
CA LEU A 145 2.56 16.36 -8.35
C LEU A 145 1.13 16.89 -8.26
N TRP A 146 0.65 17.17 -7.05
CA TRP A 146 -0.68 17.74 -6.82
C TRP A 146 -0.72 19.26 -6.91
N ASP A 147 0.42 19.91 -7.21
CA ASP A 147 0.56 21.37 -7.25
C ASP A 147 0.20 22.05 -5.91
N ILE A 148 0.39 21.33 -4.80
CA ILE A 148 0.09 21.82 -3.45
C ILE A 148 1.35 22.47 -2.87
N HIS A 149 1.19 23.75 -2.48
CA HIS A 149 2.25 24.58 -1.94
C HIS A 149 1.91 25.02 -0.50
N PRO A 150 2.20 24.19 0.52
CA PRO A 150 1.94 24.55 1.90
C PRO A 150 2.77 25.76 2.32
N GLU A 151 2.14 26.74 2.96
CA GLU A 151 2.83 27.95 3.47
C GLU A 151 3.59 27.71 4.78
N GLY A 152 3.46 26.52 5.36
CA GLY A 152 4.03 26.17 6.67
C GLY A 152 4.47 24.72 6.77
N VAL A 153 4.70 24.29 8.00
CA VAL A 153 5.10 22.92 8.32
C VAL A 153 3.95 21.96 8.03
N VAL A 154 4.24 20.89 7.29
CA VAL A 154 3.28 19.81 7.03
C VAL A 154 3.47 18.71 8.07
N GLN A 155 2.39 18.35 8.77
CA GLN A 155 2.41 17.19 9.65
C GLN A 155 2.26 15.91 8.81
N VAL A 156 3.09 14.90 9.07
CA VAL A 156 3.06 13.61 8.38
C VAL A 156 2.71 12.50 9.36
N ASP A 157 1.48 12.01 9.24
CA ASP A 157 0.94 10.98 10.12
C ASP A 157 1.02 9.60 9.46
N ARG A 158 1.44 8.61 10.23
CA ARG A 158 1.37 7.20 9.83
C ARG A 158 -0.07 6.70 10.00
N ALA A 159 -0.68 6.24 8.91
CA ALA A 159 -2.07 5.79 8.85
C ALA A 159 -2.15 4.31 8.42
N ALA A 160 -1.64 3.41 9.26
CA ALA A 160 -1.69 1.97 9.00
C ALA A 160 -3.13 1.44 8.87
N GLY A 161 -3.36 0.55 7.88
CA GLY A 161 -4.67 -0.05 7.63
C GLY A 161 -5.71 0.89 7.02
N ALA A 162 -5.33 2.13 6.67
CA ALA A 162 -6.23 3.07 6.02
C ALA A 162 -6.68 2.55 4.63
N PRO A 163 -7.92 2.81 4.21
CA PRO A 163 -8.42 2.35 2.90
C PRO A 163 -7.95 3.22 1.73
N TYR A 164 -7.12 4.24 2.00
CA TYR A 164 -6.48 5.15 1.05
C TYR A 164 -4.96 4.98 1.11
N ALA A 165 -4.26 5.45 0.08
CA ALA A 165 -2.81 5.44 0.01
C ALA A 165 -2.21 6.65 0.74
N VAL A 166 -2.65 7.86 0.39
CA VAL A 166 -2.24 9.10 1.05
C VAL A 166 -3.38 10.10 1.09
N ALA A 167 -3.67 10.71 2.24
CA ALA A 167 -4.67 11.78 2.36
C ALA A 167 -4.00 13.10 2.75
N TYR A 168 -4.38 14.23 2.15
CA TYR A 168 -3.93 15.55 2.56
C TYR A 168 -5.11 16.45 2.94
N VAL A 169 -5.31 16.61 4.26
CA VAL A 169 -6.50 17.26 4.83
C VAL A 169 -6.04 18.11 6.00
N ASP A 170 -6.42 19.39 6.01
CA ASP A 170 -6.13 20.36 7.07
C ASP A 170 -4.62 20.49 7.41
N GLY A 171 -3.76 20.47 6.38
CA GLY A 171 -2.31 20.56 6.55
C GLY A 171 -1.64 19.29 7.08
N ILE A 172 -2.41 18.20 7.22
CA ILE A 172 -1.92 16.90 7.67
C ILE A 172 -1.92 15.93 6.50
N LEU A 173 -0.75 15.40 6.20
CA LEU A 173 -0.52 14.37 5.20
C LEU A 173 -0.49 13.00 5.89
N ARG A 174 -1.54 12.21 5.73
CA ARG A 174 -1.69 10.87 6.32
C ARG A 174 -1.25 9.85 5.29
N ILE A 175 -0.15 9.14 5.55
CA ILE A 175 0.41 8.15 4.63
C ILE A 175 0.15 6.75 5.17
N ASN A 176 -0.37 5.89 4.29
CA ASN A 176 -0.43 4.47 4.56
C ASN A 176 0.95 3.83 4.37
N PRO A 177 1.57 3.23 5.40
CA PRO A 177 2.90 2.63 5.29
C PRO A 177 2.95 1.50 4.25
N ALA A 178 1.85 0.76 4.02
CA ALA A 178 1.81 -0.26 2.97
C ALA A 178 2.09 0.34 1.58
N PHE A 179 1.62 1.55 1.33
CA PHE A 179 1.85 2.26 0.07
C PHE A 179 3.34 2.59 -0.15
N LEU A 180 4.12 2.83 0.91
CA LEU A 180 5.56 3.11 0.79
C LEU A 180 6.32 1.91 0.20
N TYR A 181 5.97 0.69 0.64
CA TYR A 181 6.56 -0.53 0.11
C TYR A 181 6.14 -0.83 -1.33
N LEU A 182 4.92 -0.40 -1.73
CA LEU A 182 4.47 -0.49 -3.11
C LEU A 182 5.22 0.53 -3.99
N ALA A 183 5.31 1.78 -3.54
CA ALA A 183 6.00 2.85 -4.24
C ALA A 183 7.50 2.56 -4.42
N SER A 184 8.15 1.92 -3.43
CA SER A 184 9.57 1.57 -3.51
C SER A 184 9.88 0.44 -4.51
N ALA A 185 8.87 -0.29 -4.97
CA ALA A 185 9.04 -1.33 -5.99
C ALA A 185 9.33 -0.75 -7.39
N TYR A 186 9.10 0.56 -7.58
CA TYR A 186 9.50 1.29 -8.77
C TYR A 186 10.66 2.25 -8.45
N GLY A 187 11.68 2.30 -9.31
CA GLY A 187 12.87 3.14 -9.14
C GLY A 187 14.14 2.54 -9.77
N PRO A 188 15.20 3.35 -10.00
CA PRO A 188 16.45 2.89 -10.63
C PRO A 188 17.11 1.72 -9.89
N ALA A 189 17.07 1.74 -8.55
CA ALA A 189 17.64 0.68 -7.71
C ALA A 189 16.81 -0.62 -7.75
N SER A 190 15.49 -0.52 -7.82
CA SER A 190 14.57 -1.66 -7.92
C SER A 190 14.55 -2.27 -9.33
N MET A 191 14.75 -1.48 -10.38
CA MET A 191 14.85 -1.96 -11.76
C MET A 191 16.17 -2.70 -12.04
N ALA A 192 17.27 -2.31 -11.38
CA ALA A 192 18.56 -3.00 -11.52
C ALA A 192 18.53 -4.44 -10.94
N ALA A 193 17.73 -4.67 -9.89
CA ALA A 193 17.59 -5.99 -9.25
C ALA A 193 16.78 -7.00 -10.08
N GLY A 194 15.95 -6.55 -11.04
CA GLY A 194 15.13 -7.43 -11.89
C GLY A 194 15.82 -7.93 -13.16
N LEU A 195 17.07 -7.50 -13.42
CA LEU A 195 17.86 -7.85 -14.60
C LEU A 195 19.02 -8.83 -14.31
N GLN A 196 19.07 -9.39 -13.09
CA GLN A 196 20.01 -10.45 -12.68
C GLN A 196 19.28 -11.78 -12.53
#